data_AF-A0A356GFR5-F1
#
_entry.id   AF-A0A356GFR5-F1
#
_cell.length_a   1.000
_cell.length_b   1.000
_cell.length_c   1.000
_cell.angle_alpha   90.00
_cell.angle_beta   90.00
_cell.angle_gamma   90.00
#
_symmetry.space_group_name_H-M   'P 1'
#
loop_
_entity.id
_entity.type
_entity.pdbx_description
1 polymer ?
#
loop_
_entity_poly.entity_id
_entity_poly.type
_entity_poly.pdbx_seq_one_letter_code
_entity_poly.pdbx_strand_id
1 'polypeptide(L)'
;MKKYNLILVFSPDRSKILMCLRKKAPHKGKLNFVGGSIEEGEESEAAAYRELFEETAVSREDISISHLIDLTYCEEDLLLEFWSGTLKNEKPVFGKENRLEWIPADSDFSDTSRFAGAGNIYLMVNYARLIASGAVCPASEHFVHNIAPVWDKNSRVLILGSFPSVKSREAGFYYAHPQNRFWRVLAAILCENIPESIDEKRAMLLRHGIALWDVIASCEISGSSDSSIKHAAPNDLSEILAKSKITHIFANGGTASRLYDKLLLQKTGIRAVKLPSTSPANASASLEKLTAEWKIILK
;
A
#
# COMPACT_ATOMS: atom_id res chain seq x y z
N MET A 1 13.73 -10.92 24.28
CA MET A 1 12.49 -10.23 23.96
C MET A 1 11.31 -10.75 24.76
N LYS A 2 10.73 -9.92 25.63
CA LYS A 2 9.46 -10.21 26.31
C LYS A 2 8.33 -10.13 25.30
N LYS A 3 7.33 -11.01 25.41
CA LYS A 3 6.19 -11.07 24.48
C LYS A 3 4.89 -10.90 25.25
N TYR A 4 3.97 -10.10 24.73
CA TYR A 4 2.62 -9.94 25.27
C TYR A 4 1.60 -9.91 24.15
N ASN A 5 0.38 -10.30 24.47
CA ASN A 5 -0.77 -10.13 23.61
C ASN A 5 -1.73 -9.06 24.17
N LEU A 6 -2.45 -8.40 23.27
CA LEU A 6 -3.57 -7.53 23.58
C LEU A 6 -4.72 -7.85 22.64
N ILE A 7 -5.90 -8.15 23.19
CA ILE A 7 -7.06 -8.62 22.44
C ILE A 7 -8.16 -7.56 22.46
N LEU A 8 -8.54 -7.09 21.28
CA LEU A 8 -9.68 -6.22 21.05
C LEU A 8 -10.94 -7.07 20.89
N VAL A 9 -11.85 -7.00 21.87
CA VAL A 9 -13.09 -7.78 21.86
C VAL A 9 -14.27 -6.87 21.61
N PHE A 10 -14.96 -7.06 20.49
CA PHE A 10 -16.20 -6.36 20.17
C PHE A 10 -17.42 -7.11 20.72
N SER A 11 -18.44 -6.35 21.13
CA SER A 11 -19.79 -6.88 21.36
C SER A 11 -20.36 -7.49 20.06
N PRO A 12 -21.39 -8.36 20.13
CA PRO A 12 -21.93 -9.02 18.93
C PRO A 12 -22.39 -8.04 17.84
N ASP A 13 -22.97 -6.91 18.23
CA ASP A 13 -23.39 -5.81 17.36
C ASP A 13 -22.27 -4.83 17.00
N ARG A 14 -21.05 -5.05 17.53
CA ARG A 14 -19.86 -4.20 17.42
C ARG A 14 -20.03 -2.76 17.93
N SER A 15 -21.08 -2.48 18.69
CA SER A 15 -21.32 -1.14 19.25
C SER A 15 -20.41 -0.82 20.45
N LYS A 16 -19.80 -1.84 21.08
CA LYS A 16 -18.95 -1.69 22.26
C LYS A 16 -17.68 -2.52 22.14
N ILE A 17 -16.65 -2.08 22.86
CA ILE A 17 -15.35 -2.74 23.00
C ILE A 17 -15.13 -3.07 24.47
N LEU A 18 -14.75 -4.30 24.76
CA LEU A 18 -14.41 -4.74 26.11
C LEU A 18 -13.04 -4.22 26.49
N MET A 19 -12.94 -3.60 27.66
CA MET A 19 -11.70 -3.09 28.21
C MET A 19 -11.54 -3.48 29.68
N CYS A 20 -10.30 -3.57 30.13
CA CYS A 20 -9.97 -3.81 31.53
C CYS A 20 -9.35 -2.56 32.17
N LEU A 21 -9.86 -2.19 33.34
CA LEU A 21 -9.31 -1.11 34.16
C LEU A 21 -8.13 -1.64 34.96
N ARG A 22 -6.92 -1.21 34.60
CA ARG A 22 -5.68 -1.75 35.17
C ARG A 22 -5.53 -1.34 36.63
N LYS A 23 -5.31 -2.31 37.53
CA LYS A 23 -5.09 -2.06 38.97
C LYS A 23 -3.64 -1.82 39.36
N LYS A 24 -2.69 -2.22 38.51
CA LYS A 24 -1.24 -2.20 38.77
C LYS A 24 -0.52 -1.23 37.82
N ALA A 25 0.66 -0.76 38.25
CA ALA A 25 1.57 0.01 37.40
C ALA A 25 2.02 -0.82 36.18
N PRO A 26 2.40 -0.20 35.05
CA PRO A 26 2.54 1.25 34.82
C PRO A 26 1.22 1.97 34.46
N HIS A 27 0.13 1.24 34.21
CA HIS A 27 -1.12 1.82 33.69
C HIS A 27 -2.26 1.89 34.72
N LYS A 28 -1.93 1.91 36.02
CA LYS A 28 -2.92 1.91 37.10
C LYS A 28 -3.95 3.03 36.90
N GLY A 29 -5.23 2.67 36.95
CA GLY A 29 -6.36 3.60 36.81
C GLY A 29 -6.74 3.93 35.36
N LYS A 30 -6.04 3.37 34.37
CA LYS A 30 -6.38 3.53 32.95
C LYS A 30 -7.00 2.26 32.37
N LEU A 31 -7.82 2.43 31.35
CA LEU A 31 -8.40 1.34 30.56
C LEU A 31 -7.38 0.84 29.53
N ASN A 32 -7.31 -0.48 29.36
CA ASN A 32 -6.54 -1.13 28.32
C ASN A 32 -7.33 -2.29 27.72
N PHE A 33 -6.84 -2.87 26.63
CA PHE A 33 -7.33 -4.16 26.16
C PHE A 33 -6.97 -5.27 27.14
N VAL A 34 -7.76 -6.34 27.06
CA VAL A 34 -7.48 -7.58 27.78
C VAL A 34 -6.28 -8.27 27.16
N GLY A 35 -5.54 -9.04 27.95
CA GLY A 35 -4.33 -9.72 27.48
C GLY A 35 -3.17 -9.62 28.45
N GLY A 36 -2.15 -10.43 28.18
CA GLY A 36 -1.03 -10.65 29.09
C GLY A 36 0.18 -11.26 28.40
N SER A 37 1.05 -11.91 29.18
CA SER A 37 2.34 -12.41 28.70
C SER A 37 2.19 -13.70 27.89
N ILE A 38 3.03 -13.83 26.86
CA ILE A 38 3.17 -15.07 26.08
C ILE A 38 4.35 -15.85 26.68
N GLU A 39 4.11 -17.09 27.08
CA GLU A 39 5.13 -17.94 27.71
C GLU A 39 6.15 -18.47 26.69
N GLU A 40 7.33 -18.87 27.18
CA GLU A 40 8.38 -19.39 26.30
C GLU A 40 7.98 -20.75 25.70
N GLY A 41 7.95 -20.83 24.37
CA GLY A 41 7.50 -22.03 23.64
C GLY A 41 5.99 -22.15 23.50
N GLU A 42 5.21 -21.19 24.00
CA GLU A 42 3.76 -21.14 23.82
C GLU A 42 3.40 -20.59 22.44
N GLU A 43 2.45 -21.23 21.75
CA GLU A 43 1.89 -20.72 20.50
C GLU A 43 1.11 -19.43 20.74
N SER A 44 1.42 -18.38 19.99
CA SER A 44 0.87 -17.02 20.18
C SER A 44 -0.66 -16.96 20.25
N GLU A 45 -1.36 -17.68 19.36
CA GLU A 45 -2.82 -17.73 19.37
C GLU A 45 -3.36 -18.45 20.62
N ALA A 46 -2.67 -19.52 21.05
CA ALA A 46 -3.05 -20.24 22.27
C ALA A 46 -2.90 -19.35 23.51
N ALA A 47 -1.81 -18.59 23.59
CA ALA A 47 -1.59 -17.60 24.63
C ALA A 47 -2.68 -16.53 24.65
N ALA A 48 -3.07 -16.02 23.47
CA ALA A 48 -4.13 -15.01 23.37
C ALA A 48 -5.48 -15.52 23.90
N TYR A 49 -5.85 -16.76 23.57
CA TYR A 49 -7.07 -17.37 24.09
C TYR A 49 -6.98 -17.71 25.58
N ARG A 50 -5.82 -18.14 26.08
CA ARG A 50 -5.58 -18.38 27.51
C ARG A 50 -5.78 -17.10 28.32
N GLU A 51 -5.08 -16.03 27.94
CA GLU A 51 -5.19 -14.71 28.59
C GLU A 51 -6.60 -14.13 28.50
N LEU A 52 -7.25 -14.25 27.34
CA LEU A 52 -8.64 -13.84 27.17
C LEU A 52 -9.57 -14.57 28.14
N PHE A 53 -9.42 -15.90 28.26
CA PHE A 53 -10.24 -16.70 29.16
C PHE A 53 -9.98 -16.36 30.63
N GLU A 54 -8.72 -16.18 31.03
CA GLU A 54 -8.33 -15.82 32.38
C GLU A 54 -8.85 -14.44 32.82
N GLU A 55 -8.79 -13.45 31.92
CA GLU A 55 -9.22 -12.09 32.22
C GLU A 55 -10.73 -11.87 32.05
N THR A 56 -11.45 -12.73 31.31
CA THR A 56 -12.86 -12.43 30.93
C THR A 56 -13.84 -13.59 31.00
N ALA A 57 -13.37 -14.84 31.13
CA ALA A 57 -14.13 -16.08 30.94
C ALA A 57 -14.71 -16.28 29.52
N VAL A 58 -14.17 -15.57 28.52
CA VAL A 58 -14.48 -15.75 27.09
C VAL A 58 -13.54 -16.80 26.49
N SER A 59 -14.09 -17.82 25.83
CA SER A 59 -13.34 -18.94 25.25
C SER A 59 -13.43 -19.00 23.71
N ARG A 60 -12.75 -19.97 23.08
CA ARG A 60 -12.76 -20.22 21.63
C ARG A 60 -14.18 -20.49 21.08
N GLU A 61 -15.07 -21.01 21.93
CA GLU A 61 -16.47 -21.24 21.59
C GLU A 61 -17.23 -19.92 21.44
N ASP A 62 -16.89 -18.91 22.23
CA ASP A 62 -17.58 -17.61 22.28
C ASP A 62 -17.11 -16.64 21.19
N ILE A 63 -15.86 -16.73 20.75
CA ILE A 63 -15.22 -15.76 19.85
C ILE A 63 -14.17 -16.41 18.93
N SER A 64 -14.18 -15.99 17.67
CA SER A 64 -13.04 -16.19 16.77
C SER A 64 -12.21 -14.91 16.77
N ILE A 65 -10.93 -15.01 17.13
CA ILE A 65 -9.98 -13.90 17.04
C ILE A 65 -9.07 -14.05 15.83
N SER A 66 -8.68 -12.94 15.24
CA SER A 66 -7.70 -12.86 14.16
C SER A 66 -6.54 -11.97 14.61
N HIS A 67 -5.33 -12.35 14.21
CA HIS A 67 -4.15 -11.51 14.38
C HIS A 67 -4.32 -10.22 13.59
N LEU A 68 -3.96 -9.08 14.18
CA LEU A 68 -4.02 -7.77 13.55
C LEU A 68 -2.65 -7.28 13.12
N ILE A 69 -1.72 -7.17 14.07
CA ILE A 69 -0.40 -6.56 13.88
C ILE A 69 0.51 -6.87 15.05
N ASP A 70 1.81 -6.87 14.78
CA ASP A 70 2.87 -6.91 15.79
C ASP A 70 3.56 -5.55 15.91
N LEU A 71 3.80 -5.11 17.14
CA LEU A 71 4.63 -3.94 17.44
C LEU A 71 5.87 -4.38 18.20
N THR A 72 7.04 -4.18 17.58
CA THR A 72 8.34 -4.46 18.20
C THR A 72 8.96 -3.18 18.73
N TYR A 73 9.18 -3.15 20.04
CA TYR A 73 9.84 -2.09 20.79
C TYR A 73 11.28 -2.52 21.08
N CYS A 74 12.19 -2.12 20.21
CA CYS A 74 13.59 -2.57 20.24
C CYS A 74 14.36 -2.09 21.48
N GLU A 75 14.08 -0.87 21.97
CA GLU A 75 14.77 -0.32 23.16
C GLU A 75 14.34 -1.04 24.44
N GLU A 76 13.07 -1.45 24.52
CA GLU A 76 12.49 -2.15 25.65
C GLU A 76 12.57 -3.69 25.58
N ASP A 77 13.17 -4.22 24.50
CA ASP A 77 13.23 -5.66 24.19
C ASP A 77 11.83 -6.33 24.34
N LEU A 78 10.83 -5.72 23.70
CA LEU A 78 9.40 -6.06 23.86
C LEU A 78 8.70 -6.27 22.51
N LEU A 79 7.94 -7.36 22.38
CA LEU A 79 7.00 -7.62 21.29
C LEU A 79 5.57 -7.59 21.83
N LEU A 80 4.72 -6.77 21.21
CA LEU A 80 3.28 -6.71 21.46
C LEU A 80 2.53 -7.27 20.25
N GLU A 81 1.77 -8.33 20.45
CA GLU A 81 0.91 -8.93 19.44
C GLU A 81 -0.55 -8.48 19.65
N PHE A 82 -1.17 -7.91 18.63
CA PHE A 82 -2.56 -7.47 18.70
C PHE A 82 -3.49 -8.45 17.99
N TRP A 83 -4.60 -8.76 18.66
CA TRP A 83 -5.63 -9.66 18.18
C TRP A 83 -6.98 -8.96 18.22
N SER A 84 -7.93 -9.35 17.37
CA SER A 84 -9.28 -8.81 17.39
C SER A 84 -10.31 -9.86 17.06
N GLY A 85 -11.47 -9.78 17.72
CA GLY A 85 -12.61 -10.64 17.42
C GLY A 85 -13.93 -9.99 17.79
N THR A 86 -15.02 -10.58 17.31
CA THR A 86 -16.39 -10.21 17.68
C THR A 86 -17.03 -11.38 18.40
N LEU A 87 -17.61 -11.14 19.58
CA LEU A 87 -18.36 -12.16 20.31
C LEU A 87 -19.51 -12.67 19.43
N LYS A 88 -19.72 -13.99 19.43
CA LYS A 88 -20.82 -14.62 18.68
C LYS A 88 -22.19 -14.27 19.26
N ASN A 89 -22.29 -14.20 20.59
CA ASN A 89 -23.53 -13.93 21.33
C ASN A 89 -23.24 -13.04 22.54
N GLU A 90 -24.28 -12.39 23.09
CA GLU A 90 -24.15 -11.67 24.36
C GLU A 90 -23.84 -12.66 25.48
N LYS A 91 -22.83 -12.33 26.28
CA LYS A 91 -22.39 -13.16 27.40
C LYS A 91 -21.89 -12.26 28.54
N PRO A 92 -22.20 -12.61 29.80
CA PRO A 92 -21.55 -11.98 30.94
C PRO A 92 -20.05 -12.23 30.94
N VAL A 93 -19.27 -11.17 31.09
CA VAL A 93 -17.80 -11.23 31.19
C VAL A 93 -17.39 -10.92 32.62
N PHE A 94 -16.44 -11.68 33.16
CA PHE A 94 -15.96 -11.51 34.52
C PHE A 94 -14.45 -11.64 34.57
N GLY A 95 -13.79 -10.64 35.16
CA GLY A 95 -12.36 -10.66 35.38
C GLY A 95 -12.04 -10.94 36.84
N LYS A 96 -11.14 -11.91 37.09
CA LYS A 96 -10.62 -12.18 38.43
C LYS A 96 -9.74 -11.03 38.91
N GLU A 97 -8.93 -10.46 38.02
CA GLU A 97 -7.91 -9.48 38.37
C GLU A 97 -8.36 -8.04 38.19
N ASN A 98 -8.83 -7.69 36.99
CA ASN A 98 -9.16 -6.32 36.60
C ASN A 98 -10.68 -6.14 36.47
N ARG A 99 -11.16 -4.91 36.76
CA ARG A 99 -12.57 -4.58 36.50
C ARG A 99 -12.76 -4.48 34.99
N LEU A 100 -13.77 -5.15 34.46
CA LEU A 100 -14.11 -5.12 33.04
C LEU A 100 -15.20 -4.10 32.76
N GLU A 101 -15.08 -3.39 31.64
CA GLU A 101 -16.02 -2.37 31.20
C GLU A 101 -16.24 -2.46 29.69
N TRP A 102 -17.50 -2.35 29.27
CA TRP A 102 -17.86 -2.20 27.86
C TRP A 102 -17.91 -0.71 27.51
N ILE A 103 -16.98 -0.28 26.66
CA ILE A 103 -16.85 1.10 26.21
C ILE A 103 -17.52 1.25 24.84
N PRO A 104 -18.37 2.26 24.60
CA PRO A 104 -18.92 2.53 23.28
C PRO A 104 -17.81 2.63 22.25
N ALA A 105 -17.92 1.89 21.15
CA ALA A 105 -16.87 1.80 20.15
C ALA A 105 -16.57 3.18 19.55
N ASP A 106 -17.54 4.08 19.44
CA ASP A 106 -17.42 5.46 18.95
C ASP A 106 -16.82 6.45 19.96
N SER A 107 -16.38 5.99 21.13
CA SER A 107 -15.68 6.83 22.12
C SER A 107 -14.37 7.41 21.57
N ASP A 108 -13.95 8.54 22.15
CA ASP A 108 -12.64 9.12 21.87
C ASP A 108 -11.51 8.32 22.54
N PHE A 109 -10.97 7.34 21.82
CA PHE A 109 -9.84 6.52 22.28
C PHE A 109 -8.48 7.25 22.27
N SER A 110 -8.42 8.50 21.82
CA SER A 110 -7.19 9.31 21.85
C SER A 110 -6.92 9.95 23.22
N ASP A 111 -7.90 9.93 24.13
CA ASP A 111 -7.77 10.44 25.50
C ASP A 111 -6.79 9.60 26.33
N THR A 112 -5.53 10.01 26.31
CA THR A 112 -4.45 9.37 27.08
C THR A 112 -4.59 9.51 28.60
N SER A 113 -5.52 10.33 29.11
CA SER A 113 -5.83 10.37 30.54
C SER A 113 -6.67 9.15 30.96
N ARG A 114 -7.52 8.64 30.05
CA ARG A 114 -8.40 7.48 30.27
C ARG A 114 -7.80 6.17 29.75
N PHE A 115 -7.13 6.21 28.61
CA PHE A 115 -6.66 5.02 27.90
C PHE A 115 -5.13 4.86 28.00
N ALA A 116 -4.68 3.62 28.23
CA ALA A 116 -3.27 3.25 28.31
C ALA A 116 -2.58 3.23 26.92
N GLY A 117 -1.24 3.07 26.90
CA GLY A 117 -0.50 2.79 25.67
C GLY A 117 -0.22 3.98 24.75
N ALA A 118 -0.22 5.22 25.27
CA ALA A 118 0.28 6.41 24.56
C ALA A 118 -0.25 6.62 23.12
N GLY A 119 -1.52 6.30 22.87
CA GLY A 119 -2.16 6.42 21.55
C GLY A 119 -2.29 5.10 20.77
N ASN A 120 -1.66 4.01 21.22
CA ASN A 120 -1.80 2.69 20.60
C ASN A 120 -3.25 2.21 20.61
N ILE A 121 -3.99 2.45 21.70
CA ILE A 121 -5.40 2.04 21.79
C ILE A 121 -6.22 2.68 20.68
N TYR A 122 -6.09 4.00 20.48
CA TYR A 122 -6.73 4.70 19.37
C TYR A 122 -6.38 4.10 18.01
N LEU A 123 -5.09 3.87 17.76
CA LEU A 123 -4.61 3.30 16.50
C LEU A 123 -5.22 1.91 16.25
N MET A 124 -5.21 1.04 17.26
CA MET A 124 -5.71 -0.33 17.14
C MET A 124 -7.23 -0.40 16.98
N VAL A 125 -7.99 0.43 17.70
CA VAL A 125 -9.44 0.50 17.51
C VAL A 125 -9.78 0.93 16.09
N ASN A 126 -9.11 1.96 15.56
CA ASN A 126 -9.34 2.40 14.19
C ASN A 126 -8.92 1.37 13.15
N TYR A 127 -7.79 0.68 13.36
CA TYR A 127 -7.32 -0.36 12.47
C TYR A 127 -8.29 -1.56 12.43
N ALA A 128 -8.73 -2.03 13.61
CA ALA A 128 -9.71 -3.10 13.72
C ALA A 128 -11.05 -2.74 13.08
N ARG A 129 -11.51 -1.48 13.24
CA ARG A 129 -12.71 -0.95 12.58
C ARG A 129 -12.59 -0.90 11.07
N LEU A 130 -11.43 -0.49 10.56
CA LEU A 130 -11.14 -0.43 9.13
C LEU A 130 -11.23 -1.83 8.51
N ILE A 131 -10.58 -2.83 9.15
CA ILE A 131 -10.66 -4.22 8.71
C ILE A 131 -12.11 -4.73 8.80
N ALA A 132 -12.82 -4.42 9.89
CA ALA A 132 -14.18 -4.87 10.15
C ALA A 132 -15.24 -4.25 9.20
N SER A 133 -15.01 -3.04 8.68
CA SER A 133 -15.88 -2.37 7.70
C SER A 133 -15.67 -2.88 6.28
N GLY A 134 -14.78 -3.86 6.08
CA GLY A 134 -14.38 -4.32 4.75
C GLY A 134 -13.53 -3.28 4.01
N ALA A 135 -13.02 -2.25 4.71
CA ALA A 135 -11.92 -1.45 4.19
C ALA A 135 -10.64 -2.30 4.31
N VAL A 136 -10.56 -3.26 3.40
CA VAL A 136 -9.37 -4.05 3.11
C VAL A 136 -8.25 -3.04 2.87
N CYS A 137 -7.16 -3.09 3.64
CA CYS A 137 -5.88 -2.64 3.09
C CYS A 137 -5.71 -3.46 1.83
N PRO A 138 -5.88 -2.88 0.61
CA PRO A 138 -6.05 -3.64 -0.61
C PRO A 138 -4.95 -4.70 -0.66
N ALA A 139 -5.38 -5.97 -0.61
CA ALA A 139 -4.47 -7.10 -0.74
C ALA A 139 -3.55 -6.75 -1.90
N SER A 140 -2.24 -6.75 -1.66
CA SER A 140 -1.29 -6.39 -2.69
C SER A 140 -1.32 -7.51 -3.72
N GLU A 141 -2.16 -7.37 -4.73
CA GLU A 141 -2.32 -8.34 -5.79
C GLU A 141 -1.04 -8.34 -6.63
N HIS A 142 -0.54 -9.54 -6.93
CA HIS A 142 0.59 -9.70 -7.83
C HIS A 142 0.11 -9.55 -9.28
N PHE A 143 0.56 -8.48 -9.94
CA PHE A 143 0.24 -8.20 -11.33
C PHE A 143 1.45 -8.44 -12.23
N VAL A 144 1.17 -8.96 -13.43
CA VAL A 144 2.12 -9.02 -14.54
C VAL A 144 1.70 -8.01 -15.60
N HIS A 145 2.68 -7.33 -16.18
CA HIS A 145 2.51 -6.33 -17.21
C HIS A 145 1.91 -6.95 -18.48
N ASN A 146 0.67 -6.59 -18.82
CA ASN A 146 -0.08 -7.19 -19.94
C ASN A 146 -0.05 -6.38 -21.24
N ILE A 147 0.63 -5.23 -21.27
CA ILE A 147 0.72 -4.37 -22.45
C ILE A 147 2.08 -4.57 -23.12
N ALA A 148 2.10 -4.80 -24.43
CA ALA A 148 3.35 -4.92 -25.18
C ALA A 148 4.02 -3.55 -25.36
N PRO A 149 5.37 -3.47 -25.45
CA PRO A 149 6.05 -2.22 -25.78
C PRO A 149 5.64 -1.73 -27.17
N VAL A 150 5.55 -0.42 -27.35
CA VAL A 150 5.40 0.20 -28.67
C VAL A 150 6.78 0.64 -29.14
N TRP A 151 7.31 0.03 -30.20
CA TRP A 151 8.60 0.41 -30.78
C TRP A 151 8.79 -0.17 -32.18
N ASP A 152 9.78 0.36 -32.90
CA ASP A 152 10.28 -0.19 -34.16
C ASP A 152 11.81 0.02 -34.27
N LYS A 153 12.41 -0.46 -35.37
CA LYS A 153 13.85 -0.30 -35.63
C LYS A 153 14.32 1.15 -35.77
N ASN A 154 13.42 2.11 -35.97
CA ASN A 154 13.72 3.53 -36.14
C ASN A 154 13.55 4.35 -34.86
N SER A 155 13.05 3.72 -33.80
CA SER A 155 12.89 4.30 -32.48
C SER A 155 14.24 4.71 -31.93
N ARG A 156 14.33 5.95 -31.45
CA ARG A 156 15.56 6.64 -30.99
C ARG A 156 15.45 7.18 -29.57
N VAL A 157 14.21 7.37 -29.12
CA VAL A 157 13.84 7.76 -27.76
C VAL A 157 13.00 6.66 -27.15
N LEU A 158 13.28 6.25 -25.92
CA LEU A 158 12.44 5.35 -25.13
C LEU A 158 11.87 6.08 -23.92
N ILE A 159 10.56 6.11 -23.81
CA ILE A 159 9.87 6.62 -22.62
C ILE A 159 9.43 5.43 -21.77
N LEU A 160 9.72 5.49 -20.47
CA LEU A 160 9.36 4.48 -19.50
C LEU A 160 8.46 5.08 -18.42
N GLY A 161 7.26 4.53 -18.24
CA GLY A 161 6.51 4.72 -16.99
C GLY A 161 6.97 3.75 -15.89
N SER A 162 6.29 3.77 -14.74
CA SER A 162 6.55 2.83 -13.64
C SER A 162 5.90 1.47 -13.93
N PHE A 163 4.57 1.44 -13.91
CA PHE A 163 3.72 0.29 -14.20
C PHE A 163 2.36 0.81 -14.74
N PRO A 164 1.67 0.09 -15.63
CA PRO A 164 0.41 0.54 -16.19
C PRO A 164 -0.65 0.66 -15.10
N SER A 165 -1.45 1.73 -15.13
CA SER A 165 -2.60 1.90 -14.25
C SER A 165 -3.71 0.89 -14.56
N VAL A 166 -4.68 0.73 -13.65
CA VAL A 166 -5.86 -0.12 -13.83
C VAL A 166 -6.53 0.15 -15.18
N LYS A 167 -6.78 1.42 -15.52
CA LYS A 167 -7.38 1.82 -16.80
C LYS A 167 -6.54 1.43 -18.00
N SER A 168 -5.21 1.55 -17.92
CA SER A 168 -4.32 1.15 -19.01
C SER A 168 -4.31 -0.38 -19.19
N ARG A 169 -4.33 -1.14 -18.09
CA ARG A 169 -4.42 -2.62 -18.12
C ARG A 169 -5.73 -3.10 -18.72
N GLU A 170 -6.85 -2.48 -18.34
CA GLU A 170 -8.19 -2.73 -18.89
C GLU A 170 -8.26 -2.41 -20.40
N ALA A 171 -7.70 -1.27 -20.80
CA ALA A 171 -7.71 -0.83 -22.20
C ALA A 171 -6.68 -1.52 -23.10
N GLY A 172 -5.73 -2.28 -22.51
CA GLY A 172 -4.62 -2.88 -23.24
C GLY A 172 -3.66 -1.87 -23.88
N PHE A 173 -3.62 -0.62 -23.39
CA PHE A 173 -2.75 0.42 -23.93
C PHE A 173 -2.38 1.51 -22.91
N TYR A 174 -1.24 2.16 -23.11
CA TYR A 174 -0.65 3.08 -22.14
C TYR A 174 -1.46 4.37 -21.95
N TYR A 175 -1.41 4.87 -20.71
CA TYR A 175 -2.00 6.14 -20.27
C TYR A 175 -3.48 6.31 -20.64
N ALA A 176 -4.29 5.25 -20.52
CA ALA A 176 -5.69 5.25 -20.93
C ALA A 176 -6.62 6.08 -20.01
N HIS A 177 -6.18 6.41 -18.79
CA HIS A 177 -6.99 7.21 -17.88
C HIS A 177 -7.25 8.62 -18.45
N PRO A 178 -8.51 9.10 -18.59
CA PRO A 178 -8.82 10.37 -19.26
C PRO A 178 -8.14 11.60 -18.66
N GLN A 179 -7.95 11.61 -17.34
CA GLN A 179 -7.25 12.69 -16.66
C GLN A 179 -5.71 12.62 -16.78
N ASN A 180 -5.14 11.53 -17.30
CA ASN A 180 -3.71 11.50 -17.59
C ASN A 180 -3.41 12.50 -18.71
N ARG A 181 -2.28 13.19 -18.58
CA ARG A 181 -1.90 14.28 -19.47
C ARG A 181 -0.87 13.85 -20.53
N PHE A 182 -0.44 12.60 -20.53
CA PHE A 182 0.62 12.10 -21.41
C PHE A 182 0.37 12.42 -22.88
N TRP A 183 -0.78 12.00 -23.43
CA TRP A 183 -1.11 12.22 -24.84
C TRP A 183 -1.29 13.70 -25.19
N ARG A 184 -1.79 14.51 -24.25
CA ARG A 184 -1.92 15.96 -24.41
C ARG A 184 -0.56 16.66 -24.46
N VAL A 185 0.34 16.29 -23.55
CA VAL A 185 1.73 16.79 -23.51
C VAL A 185 2.46 16.39 -24.79
N LEU A 186 2.37 15.12 -25.18
CA LEU A 186 3.07 14.59 -26.34
C LEU A 186 2.59 15.23 -27.65
N ALA A 187 1.28 15.34 -27.86
CA ALA A 187 0.71 16.03 -29.01
C ALA A 187 1.18 17.50 -29.08
N ALA A 188 1.20 18.21 -27.94
CA ALA A 188 1.64 19.60 -27.88
C ALA A 188 3.13 19.79 -28.24
N ILE A 189 4.03 18.91 -27.79
CA ILE A 189 5.47 19.04 -28.13
C ILE A 189 5.80 18.54 -29.53
N LEU A 190 5.00 17.62 -30.09
CA LEU A 190 5.18 17.09 -31.45
C LEU A 190 4.43 17.91 -32.51
N CYS A 191 3.67 18.93 -32.09
CA CYS A 191 2.81 19.72 -32.97
C CYS A 191 1.80 18.87 -33.76
N GLU A 192 1.20 17.87 -33.12
CA GLU A 192 0.15 17.02 -33.69
C GLU A 192 -1.18 17.18 -32.94
N ASN A 193 -2.28 16.69 -33.54
CA ASN A 193 -3.56 16.57 -32.85
C ASN A 193 -3.48 15.49 -31.76
N ILE A 194 -4.26 15.64 -30.69
CA ILE A 194 -4.33 14.64 -29.62
C ILE A 194 -4.90 13.34 -30.22
N PRO A 195 -4.18 12.21 -30.14
CA PRO A 195 -4.65 10.96 -30.73
C PRO A 195 -5.74 10.33 -29.86
N GLU A 196 -6.81 9.87 -30.48
CA GLU A 196 -7.97 9.32 -29.77
C GLU A 196 -7.88 7.79 -29.72
N SER A 197 -7.66 7.16 -30.87
CA SER A 197 -7.58 5.70 -30.99
C SER A 197 -6.20 5.14 -30.61
N ILE A 198 -6.16 3.84 -30.30
CA ILE A 198 -4.90 3.12 -30.03
C ILE A 198 -3.98 3.14 -31.26
N ASP A 199 -4.54 3.04 -32.46
CA ASP A 199 -3.76 3.03 -33.69
C ASP A 199 -3.16 4.41 -34.01
N GLU A 200 -3.91 5.49 -33.77
CA GLU A 200 -3.39 6.86 -33.87
C GLU A 200 -2.26 7.10 -32.86
N LYS A 201 -2.44 6.66 -31.61
CA LYS A 201 -1.42 6.76 -30.56
C LYS A 201 -0.15 6.03 -30.95
N ARG A 202 -0.28 4.79 -31.45
CA ARG A 202 0.85 3.99 -31.92
C ARG A 202 1.54 4.64 -33.12
N ALA A 203 0.77 5.10 -34.10
CA ALA A 203 1.30 5.73 -35.31
C ALA A 203 2.05 7.03 -34.99
N MET A 204 1.53 7.86 -34.09
CA MET A 204 2.20 9.07 -33.61
C MET A 204 3.56 8.73 -32.97
N LEU A 205 3.59 7.78 -32.04
CA LEU A 205 4.84 7.36 -31.39
C LEU A 205 5.90 6.92 -32.41
N LEU A 206 5.54 6.00 -33.30
CA LEU A 206 6.49 5.41 -34.25
C LEU A 206 6.98 6.41 -35.29
N ARG A 207 6.10 7.28 -35.82
CA ARG A 207 6.46 8.32 -36.79
C ARG A 207 7.50 9.29 -36.24
N HIS A 208 7.42 9.58 -34.94
CA HIS A 208 8.39 10.44 -34.25
C HIS A 208 9.60 9.68 -33.68
N GLY A 209 9.71 8.37 -33.92
CA GLY A 209 10.80 7.54 -33.42
C GLY A 209 10.81 7.41 -31.90
N ILE A 210 9.62 7.44 -31.28
CA ILE A 210 9.42 7.31 -29.85
C ILE A 210 8.94 5.89 -29.56
N ALA A 211 9.72 5.17 -28.77
CA ALA A 211 9.30 3.95 -28.13
C ALA A 211 8.65 4.23 -26.77
N LEU A 212 7.69 3.40 -26.38
CA LEU A 212 6.97 3.52 -25.11
C LEU A 212 6.81 2.17 -24.43
N TRP A 213 7.18 2.12 -23.15
CA TRP A 213 6.94 0.98 -22.26
C TRP A 213 6.93 1.41 -20.79
N ASP A 214 7.12 0.47 -19.87
CA ASP A 214 7.22 0.67 -18.43
C ASP A 214 8.45 -0.07 -17.87
N VAL A 215 8.94 0.38 -16.71
CA VAL A 215 10.09 -0.22 -16.03
C VAL A 215 9.77 -1.63 -15.50
N ILE A 216 8.57 -1.83 -14.98
CA ILE A 216 8.20 -3.02 -14.20
C ILE A 216 7.49 -4.06 -15.09
N ALA A 217 8.00 -5.29 -15.09
CA ALA A 217 7.36 -6.47 -15.69
C ALA A 217 6.32 -7.09 -14.76
N SER A 218 6.60 -7.15 -13.47
CA SER A 218 5.65 -7.63 -12.47
C SER A 218 5.90 -6.98 -11.12
N CYS A 219 4.84 -6.83 -10.33
CA CYS A 219 4.92 -6.31 -8.98
C CYS A 219 3.67 -6.68 -8.18
N GLU A 220 3.77 -6.49 -6.88
CA GLU A 220 2.59 -6.34 -6.03
C GLU A 220 2.21 -4.86 -5.97
N ILE A 221 0.95 -4.53 -6.27
CA ILE A 221 0.48 -3.14 -6.24
C ILE A 221 -0.99 -3.06 -5.80
N SER A 222 -1.29 -2.06 -4.96
CA SER A 222 -2.65 -1.71 -4.60
C SER A 222 -3.22 -0.72 -5.62
N GLY A 223 -4.11 -1.20 -6.49
CA GLY A 223 -4.76 -0.39 -7.52
C GLY A 223 -3.78 0.15 -8.57
N SER A 224 -3.47 1.45 -8.49
CA SER A 224 -2.49 2.15 -9.36
C SER A 224 -1.57 3.08 -8.56
N SER A 225 -1.49 2.90 -7.25
CA SER A 225 -0.65 3.76 -6.41
C SER A 225 0.80 3.31 -6.47
N ASP A 226 1.66 4.11 -7.10
CA ASP A 226 3.11 3.88 -7.15
C ASP A 226 3.74 3.69 -5.76
N SER A 227 3.20 4.36 -4.73
CA SER A 227 3.70 4.23 -3.35
C SER A 227 3.47 2.84 -2.73
N SER A 228 2.56 2.05 -3.31
CA SER A 228 2.22 0.70 -2.83
C SER A 228 3.02 -0.40 -3.52
N ILE A 229 3.85 -0.07 -4.52
CA ILE A 229 4.60 -1.05 -5.31
C ILE A 229 5.60 -1.80 -4.41
N LYS A 230 5.49 -3.13 -4.40
CA LYS A 230 6.41 -4.07 -3.74
C LYS A 230 6.85 -5.17 -4.72
N HIS A 231 7.95 -5.86 -4.37
CA HIS A 231 8.50 -6.99 -5.13
C HIS A 231 8.62 -6.75 -6.65
N ALA A 232 9.01 -5.53 -7.06
CA ALA A 232 9.07 -5.17 -8.47
C ALA A 232 10.18 -5.91 -9.21
N ALA A 233 9.80 -6.67 -10.24
CA ALA A 233 10.70 -7.24 -11.23
C ALA A 233 10.71 -6.37 -12.49
N PRO A 234 11.87 -6.08 -13.09
CA PRO A 234 11.96 -5.20 -14.25
C PRO A 234 11.60 -5.91 -15.57
N ASN A 235 11.13 -5.13 -16.55
CA ASN A 235 11.04 -5.57 -17.96
C ASN A 235 12.42 -5.82 -18.56
N ASP A 236 12.49 -6.73 -19.53
CA ASP A 236 13.72 -6.94 -20.31
C ASP A 236 13.78 -5.97 -21.49
N LEU A 237 14.65 -4.96 -21.36
CA LEU A 237 14.87 -3.95 -22.42
C LEU A 237 15.92 -4.40 -23.45
N SER A 238 16.53 -5.59 -23.34
CA SER A 238 17.63 -6.00 -24.21
C SER A 238 17.24 -6.06 -25.68
N GLU A 239 16.05 -6.60 -26.00
CA GLU A 239 15.61 -6.71 -27.39
C GLU A 239 15.38 -5.33 -28.04
N ILE A 240 14.63 -4.46 -27.36
CA ILE A 240 14.30 -3.13 -27.88
C ILE A 240 15.56 -2.27 -28.04
N LEU A 241 16.52 -2.37 -27.12
CA LEU A 241 17.78 -1.63 -27.21
C LEU A 241 18.71 -2.19 -28.30
N ALA A 242 18.73 -3.51 -28.50
CA ALA A 242 19.58 -4.14 -29.51
C ALA A 242 19.06 -3.96 -30.95
N LYS A 243 17.73 -3.92 -31.13
CA LYS A 243 17.08 -3.93 -32.46
C LYS A 243 16.56 -2.57 -32.92
N SER A 244 16.76 -1.51 -32.14
CA SER A 244 16.38 -0.14 -32.49
C SER A 244 17.58 0.81 -32.46
N LYS A 245 17.33 2.10 -32.62
CA LYS A 245 18.33 3.17 -32.58
C LYS A 245 18.25 3.98 -31.27
N ILE A 246 17.68 3.38 -30.21
CA ILE A 246 17.49 4.08 -28.94
C ILE A 246 18.84 4.50 -28.37
N THR A 247 18.98 5.81 -28.17
CA THR A 247 20.15 6.44 -27.56
C THR A 247 19.77 7.24 -26.31
N HIS A 248 18.48 7.52 -26.15
CA HIS A 248 17.95 8.33 -25.05
C HIS A 248 16.80 7.60 -24.36
N ILE A 249 16.86 7.53 -23.03
CA ILE A 249 15.82 6.96 -22.20
C ILE A 249 15.28 8.05 -21.28
N PHE A 250 13.95 8.14 -21.17
CA PHE A 250 13.26 9.08 -20.30
C PHE A 250 12.32 8.35 -19.36
N ALA A 251 12.35 8.69 -18.08
CA ALA A 251 11.47 8.10 -17.08
C ALA A 251 10.34 9.08 -16.72
N ASN A 252 9.10 8.70 -16.96
CA ASN A 252 7.90 9.49 -16.65
C ASN A 252 7.57 9.39 -15.14
N GLY A 253 8.17 10.28 -14.35
CA GLY A 253 7.94 10.39 -12.91
C GLY A 253 9.05 9.81 -12.03
N GLY A 254 9.00 10.14 -10.75
CA GLY A 254 10.03 9.77 -9.77
C GLY A 254 10.13 8.26 -9.53
N THR A 255 9.01 7.54 -9.51
CA THR A 255 8.98 6.09 -9.32
C THR A 255 9.69 5.36 -10.44
N ALA A 256 9.34 5.68 -11.70
CA ALA A 256 9.96 5.12 -12.89
C ALA A 256 11.47 5.34 -12.88
N SER A 257 11.92 6.59 -12.61
CA SER A 257 13.34 6.93 -12.56
C SER A 257 14.09 6.14 -11.48
N ARG A 258 13.55 6.11 -10.24
CA ARG A 258 14.19 5.39 -9.12
C ARG A 258 14.31 3.89 -9.39
N LEU A 259 13.27 3.27 -9.94
CA LEU A 259 13.27 1.83 -10.23
C LEU A 259 14.14 1.50 -11.43
N TYR A 260 14.17 2.36 -12.45
CA TYR A 260 15.09 2.23 -13.56
C TYR A 260 16.55 2.23 -13.08
N ASP A 261 16.92 3.23 -12.28
CA ASP A 261 18.29 3.34 -11.74
C ASP A 261 18.68 2.12 -10.92
N LYS A 262 17.74 1.59 -10.13
CA LYS A 262 17.95 0.42 -9.27
C LYS A 262 18.04 -0.90 -10.06
N LEU A 263 17.20 -1.09 -11.07
CA LEU A 263 16.96 -2.41 -11.66
C LEU A 263 17.52 -2.57 -13.09
N LEU A 264 17.63 -1.47 -13.84
CA LEU A 264 17.89 -1.50 -15.29
C LEU A 264 19.16 -0.76 -15.71
N LEU A 265 19.56 0.30 -15.00
CA LEU A 265 20.69 1.14 -15.41
C LEU A 265 21.99 0.35 -15.63
N GLN A 266 22.32 -0.57 -14.73
CA GLN A 266 23.54 -1.38 -14.86
C GLN A 266 23.53 -2.29 -16.10
N LYS A 267 22.36 -2.81 -16.48
CA LYS A 267 22.21 -3.70 -17.64
C LYS A 267 22.15 -2.94 -18.96
N THR A 268 21.48 -1.79 -18.96
CA THR A 268 21.24 -0.98 -20.15
C THR A 268 22.42 -0.09 -20.50
N GLY A 269 23.20 0.37 -19.50
CA GLY A 269 24.32 1.30 -19.69
C GLY A 269 23.92 2.73 -20.08
N ILE A 270 22.63 3.01 -20.25
CA ILE A 270 22.10 4.31 -20.68
C ILE A 270 21.39 4.94 -19.47
N ARG A 271 21.80 6.15 -19.07
CA ARG A 271 21.10 6.88 -18.00
C ARG A 271 19.73 7.36 -18.46
N ALA A 272 18.71 7.11 -17.66
CA ALA A 272 17.39 7.68 -17.90
C ALA A 272 17.32 9.12 -17.40
N VAL A 273 16.80 10.03 -18.22
CA VAL A 273 16.47 11.39 -17.79
C VAL A 273 15.08 11.38 -17.14
N LYS A 274 15.01 11.83 -15.89
CA LYS A 274 13.74 11.94 -15.17
C LYS A 274 12.90 13.10 -15.72
N LEU A 275 11.66 12.80 -16.09
CA LEU A 275 10.62 13.76 -16.47
C LEU A 275 9.58 13.91 -15.36
N PRO A 276 8.88 15.06 -15.28
CA PRO A 276 7.75 15.21 -14.37
C PRO A 276 6.61 14.26 -14.77
N SER A 277 5.92 13.70 -13.77
CA SER A 277 4.87 12.73 -14.04
C SER A 277 3.66 13.36 -14.74
N THR A 278 3.13 12.69 -15.76
CA THR A 278 1.90 13.09 -16.45
C THR A 278 0.61 12.60 -15.77
N SER A 279 0.74 11.75 -14.74
CA SER A 279 -0.38 11.23 -13.93
C SER A 279 -1.14 12.34 -13.21
N PRO A 280 -2.48 12.29 -13.07
CA PRO A 280 -3.25 13.29 -12.32
C PRO A 280 -2.77 13.48 -10.87
N ALA A 281 -2.11 12.48 -10.27
CA ALA A 281 -1.51 12.60 -8.94
C ALA A 281 -0.45 13.71 -8.84
N ASN A 282 0.18 14.09 -9.96
CA ASN A 282 1.05 15.26 -10.03
C ASN A 282 0.22 16.54 -10.27
N ALA A 283 -0.62 16.89 -9.30
CA ALA A 283 -1.54 18.03 -9.41
C ALA A 283 -0.83 19.39 -9.41
N SER A 284 0.41 19.46 -8.91
CA SER A 284 1.20 20.71 -8.83
C SER A 284 1.82 21.15 -10.16
N ALA A 285 1.83 20.30 -11.19
CA ALA A 285 2.34 20.64 -12.52
C ALA A 285 1.20 20.95 -13.49
N SER A 286 1.18 22.18 -14.02
CA SER A 286 0.25 22.56 -15.10
C SER A 286 0.61 21.87 -16.42
N LEU A 287 -0.32 21.83 -17.36
CA LEU A 287 -0.05 21.25 -18.68
C LEU A 287 1.08 21.99 -19.40
N GLU A 288 1.13 23.31 -19.29
CA GLU A 288 2.15 24.18 -19.88
C GLU A 288 3.53 23.86 -19.32
N LYS A 289 3.63 23.70 -18.00
CA LYS A 289 4.87 23.31 -17.33
C LYS A 289 5.34 21.93 -17.78
N LEU A 290 4.43 20.95 -17.83
CA LEU A 290 4.74 19.61 -18.32
C LEU A 290 5.24 19.66 -19.77
N THR A 291 4.53 20.37 -20.66
CA THR A 291 4.93 20.56 -22.06
C THR A 291 6.31 21.20 -22.18
N ALA A 292 6.63 22.20 -21.37
CA ALA A 292 7.95 22.83 -21.37
C ALA A 292 9.07 21.86 -20.96
N GLU A 293 8.88 21.11 -19.87
CA GLU A 293 9.88 20.16 -19.37
C GLU A 293 10.04 18.94 -20.29
N TRP A 294 8.96 18.51 -20.97
CA TRP A 294 8.98 17.35 -21.86
C TRP A 294 9.62 17.63 -23.23
N LYS A 295 9.85 18.88 -23.64
CA LYS A 295 10.51 19.23 -24.92
C LYS A 295 11.90 18.60 -25.08
N ILE A 296 12.58 18.25 -24.00
CA ILE A 296 13.90 17.60 -24.03
C ILE A 296 13.89 16.24 -24.75
N ILE A 297 12.73 15.61 -24.93
CA ILE A 297 12.62 14.34 -25.64
C ILE A 297 12.75 14.48 -27.17
N LEU A 298 12.67 15.70 -27.71
CA LEU A 298 12.82 15.95 -29.15
C LEU A 298 14.30 15.74 -29.52
N LYS A 299 14.61 14.57 -30.08
CA LYS A 299 15.95 14.08 -30.41
C LYS A 299 16.05 13.59 -31.85
#